data_AF-A0A932WQ32-F1
#
_entry.id   AF-A0A932WQ32-F1
#
_cell.length_a   1.000
_cell.length_b   1.000
_cell.length_c   1.000
_cell.angle_alpha   90.00
_cell.angle_beta   90.00
_cell.angle_gamma   90.00
#
_symmetry.space_group_name_H-M   'P 1'
#
loop_
_entity.id
_entity.type
_entity.pdbx_description
1 polymer ?
#
loop_
_entity_poly.entity_id
_entity_poly.type
_entity_poly.pdbx_seq_one_letter_code
_entity_poly.pdbx_strand_id
1 'polypeptide(L)'
;MHNSLSEAIANLASSVVDLLTAVFGLVVPWTPLAAWIAFWLFAVNWVTLRETLSKGGWIALVLIGAIMVLVWGSIAPDQGTFDFYGLKVSNFVEKAVYVSGLIVIMFLAGALQLSGCCSKCMQFEEPVQIAEHHGRDAGHGHDSGHGHDAGHH
;
A
#
# COMPACT_ATOMS: atom_id res chain seq x y z
N MET A 1 50.87 26.37 18.81
CA MET A 1 49.48 26.26 19.32
C MET A 1 48.41 26.57 18.26
N HIS A 2 48.73 27.28 17.17
CA HIS A 2 47.78 27.58 16.09
C HIS A 2 47.45 26.37 15.18
N ASN A 3 48.42 25.48 14.94
CA ASN A 3 48.26 24.35 14.01
C ASN A 3 47.32 23.24 14.51
N SER A 4 47.18 23.09 15.83
CA SER A 4 46.35 22.05 16.46
C SER A 4 44.85 22.34 16.38
N LEU A 5 44.44 23.61 16.30
CA LEU A 5 43.03 24.01 16.18
C LEU A 5 42.51 23.81 14.75
N SER A 6 43.32 24.11 13.74
CA SER A 6 42.98 23.89 12.33
C SER A 6 42.85 22.41 11.99
N GLU A 7 43.72 21.57 12.53
CA GLU A 7 43.65 20.11 12.34
C GLU A 7 42.41 19.52 13.04
N ALA A 8 42.09 20.00 14.24
CA ALA A 8 40.88 19.57 14.94
C ALA A 8 39.59 19.94 14.18
N ILE A 9 39.51 21.15 13.63
CA ILE A 9 38.35 21.59 12.83
C ILE A 9 38.25 20.80 11.51
N ALA A 10 39.37 20.53 10.84
CA ALA A 10 39.39 19.72 9.62
C ALA A 10 38.99 18.26 9.87
N ASN A 11 39.42 17.67 11.00
CA ASN A 11 39.01 16.32 11.41
C ASN A 11 37.52 16.27 11.80
N LEU A 12 37.01 17.31 12.44
CA LEU A 12 35.59 17.37 12.79
C LEU A 12 34.72 17.54 11.52
N ALA A 13 35.16 18.37 10.57
CA ALA A 13 34.49 18.53 9.28
C ALA A 13 34.48 17.24 8.45
N SER A 14 35.61 16.54 8.35
CA SER A 14 35.66 15.24 7.66
C SER A 14 34.79 14.18 8.33
N SER A 15 34.79 14.12 9.67
CA SER A 15 33.92 13.20 10.43
C SER A 15 32.43 13.46 10.17
N VAL A 16 32.01 14.72 10.05
CA VAL A 16 30.63 15.09 9.70
C VAL A 16 30.30 14.68 8.27
N VAL A 17 31.22 14.88 7.33
CA VAL A 17 31.03 14.46 5.93
C VAL A 17 30.96 12.94 5.81
N ASP A 18 31.79 12.20 6.54
CA ASP A 18 31.75 10.74 6.59
C ASP A 18 30.45 10.24 7.21
N LEU A 19 29.98 10.87 8.29
CA LEU A 19 28.69 10.57 8.89
C LEU A 19 27.55 10.81 7.90
N LEU A 20 27.53 11.96 7.22
CA LEU A 20 26.53 12.27 6.20
C LEU A 20 26.57 11.26 5.06
N THR A 21 27.77 10.91 4.58
CA THR A 21 27.95 9.95 3.48
C THR A 21 27.50 8.55 3.90
N ALA A 22 27.78 8.15 5.14
CA ALA A 22 27.28 6.89 5.70
C ALA A 22 25.75 6.90 5.83
N VAL A 23 25.15 8.01 6.27
CA VAL A 23 23.70 8.16 6.36
C VAL A 23 23.06 8.13 4.97
N PHE A 24 23.60 8.84 3.98
CA PHE A 24 23.11 8.79 2.60
C PHE A 24 23.29 7.39 2.00
N GLY A 25 24.42 6.74 2.23
CA GLY A 25 24.66 5.35 1.83
C GLY A 25 23.67 4.37 2.47
N LEU A 26 23.16 4.70 3.66
CA LEU A 26 22.11 3.94 4.33
C LEU A 26 20.71 4.30 3.84
N VAL A 27 20.41 5.54 3.42
CA VAL A 27 19.05 5.94 3.02
C VAL A 27 18.75 5.60 1.56
N VAL A 28 19.73 5.80 0.66
CA VAL A 28 19.59 5.59 -0.79
C VAL A 28 19.14 4.18 -1.20
N PRO A 29 19.60 3.08 -0.58
CA PRO A 29 19.11 1.75 -0.98
C PRO A 29 17.67 1.48 -0.51
N TRP A 30 17.17 2.22 0.49
CA TRP A 30 15.85 1.99 1.09
C TRP A 30 14.80 3.00 0.64
N THR A 31 15.19 4.12 0.02
CA THR A 31 14.25 5.08 -0.59
C THR A 31 13.26 4.45 -1.56
N PRO A 32 13.63 3.53 -2.48
CA PRO A 32 12.63 2.91 -3.36
C PRO A 32 11.61 2.08 -2.57
N LEU A 33 12.03 1.39 -1.51
CA LEU A 33 11.12 0.63 -0.64
C LEU A 33 10.19 1.55 0.15
N ALA A 34 10.73 2.63 0.73
CA ALA A 34 9.96 3.63 1.45
C ALA A 34 8.97 4.36 0.53
N ALA A 35 9.39 4.71 -0.68
CA ALA A 35 8.53 5.31 -1.71
C ALA A 35 7.43 4.34 -2.14
N TRP A 36 7.72 3.04 -2.29
CA TRP A 36 6.73 2.02 -2.57
C TRP A 36 5.65 1.96 -1.47
N ILE A 37 6.07 1.88 -0.20
CA ILE A 37 5.15 1.85 0.94
C ILE A 37 4.31 3.14 0.98
N ALA A 38 4.93 4.31 0.85
CA ALA A 38 4.24 5.60 0.86
C ALA A 38 3.25 5.73 -0.30
N PHE A 39 3.61 5.27 -1.50
CA PHE A 39 2.73 5.25 -2.67
C PHE A 39 1.48 4.42 -2.38
N TRP A 40 1.63 3.19 -1.89
CA TRP A 40 0.48 2.32 -1.60
C TRP A 40 -0.35 2.79 -0.41
N LEU A 41 0.23 3.51 0.54
CA LEU A 41 -0.48 4.10 1.68
C LEU A 41 -1.27 5.37 1.33
N PHE A 42 -0.72 6.24 0.47
CA PHE A 42 -1.32 7.56 0.21
C PHE A 42 -1.97 7.70 -1.16
N ALA A 43 -1.45 7.03 -2.19
CA ALA A 43 -1.92 7.23 -3.57
C ALA A 43 -3.10 6.31 -3.93
N VAL A 44 -3.28 5.21 -3.21
CA VAL A 44 -4.23 4.16 -3.60
C VAL A 44 -5.42 4.12 -2.65
N ASN A 45 -6.63 4.22 -3.21
CA ASN A 45 -7.86 3.98 -2.46
C ASN A 45 -8.13 2.48 -2.36
N TRP A 46 -7.85 1.92 -1.18
CA TRP A 46 -8.00 0.50 -0.90
C TRP A 46 -9.44 0.00 -0.87
N VAL A 47 -10.43 0.90 -0.68
CA VAL A 47 -11.85 0.54 -0.75
C VAL A 47 -12.21 0.15 -2.18
N THR A 48 -11.88 1.00 -3.15
CA THR A 48 -12.09 0.74 -4.58
C THR A 48 -11.25 -0.44 -5.08
N LEU A 49 -10.01 -0.56 -4.60
CA LEU A 49 -9.12 -1.64 -5.00
C LEU A 49 -9.60 -3.01 -4.48
N ARG A 50 -10.12 -3.09 -3.25
CA ARG A 50 -10.71 -4.31 -2.68
C ARG A 50 -11.95 -4.77 -3.45
N GLU A 51 -12.83 -3.85 -3.85
CA GLU A 51 -13.98 -4.18 -4.68
C GLU A 51 -13.53 -4.74 -6.04
N THR A 52 -12.54 -4.12 -6.66
CA THR A 52 -11.99 -4.56 -7.94
C THR A 52 -11.35 -5.95 -7.81
N LEU A 53 -10.62 -6.21 -6.73
CA LEU A 53 -10.08 -7.55 -6.44
C LEU A 53 -11.20 -8.59 -6.30
N SER A 54 -12.27 -8.24 -5.57
CA SER A 54 -13.42 -9.11 -5.32
C SER A 54 -14.22 -9.41 -6.60
N LYS A 55 -14.20 -8.50 -7.58
CA LYS A 55 -14.79 -8.67 -8.92
C LYS A 55 -13.92 -9.51 -9.87
N GLY A 56 -12.76 -10.01 -9.42
CA GLY A 56 -11.86 -10.85 -10.23
C GLY A 56 -10.55 -10.17 -10.65
N GLY A 57 -10.28 -8.94 -10.19
CA GLY A 57 -9.04 -8.20 -10.51
C GLY A 57 -7.74 -8.83 -10.00
N TRP A 58 -7.83 -9.90 -9.20
CA TRP A 58 -6.65 -10.63 -8.71
C TRP A 58 -5.80 -11.22 -9.84
N ILE A 59 -6.42 -11.59 -10.98
CA ILE A 59 -5.68 -12.16 -12.12
C ILE A 59 -4.73 -11.14 -12.75
N ALA A 60 -5.13 -9.86 -12.81
CA ALA A 60 -4.27 -8.79 -13.30
C ALA A 60 -3.06 -8.60 -12.39
N LEU A 61 -3.24 -8.76 -11.08
CA LEU A 61 -2.19 -8.67 -10.08
C LEU A 61 -1.19 -9.83 -10.17
N VAL A 62 -1.68 -11.05 -10.39
CA VAL A 62 -0.81 -12.21 -10.63
C VAL A 62 -0.04 -12.05 -11.94
N LEU A 63 -0.70 -11.59 -13.00
CA LEU A 63 -0.10 -11.44 -14.31
C LEU A 63 0.99 -10.35 -14.31
N ILE A 64 0.74 -9.20 -13.70
CA ILE A 64 1.74 -8.14 -13.58
C ILE A 64 2.92 -8.60 -12.72
N GLY A 65 2.67 -9.35 -11.64
CA GLY A 65 3.72 -9.95 -10.81
C GLY A 65 4.58 -10.93 -11.61
N ALA A 66 3.98 -11.82 -12.39
CA ALA A 66 4.69 -12.77 -13.24
C ALA A 66 5.55 -12.06 -14.31
N ILE A 67 5.00 -11.05 -14.99
CA ILE A 67 5.74 -10.25 -15.97
C ILE A 67 6.91 -9.53 -15.29
N MET A 68 6.71 -8.97 -14.11
CA MET A 68 7.77 -8.27 -13.37
C MET A 68 8.91 -9.21 -12.96
N VAL A 69 8.61 -10.43 -12.53
CA VAL A 69 9.63 -11.48 -12.26
C VAL A 69 10.39 -11.84 -13.53
N LEU A 70 9.69 -11.99 -14.66
CA LEU A 70 10.31 -12.33 -15.94
C LEU A 70 11.21 -11.21 -16.46
N VAL A 71 10.75 -9.96 -16.41
CA VAL A 71 11.53 -8.79 -16.82
C VAL A 71 12.75 -8.62 -15.93
N TRP A 72 12.59 -8.71 -14.61
CA TRP A 72 13.71 -8.61 -13.67
C TRP A 72 14.72 -9.75 -13.86
N GLY A 73 14.24 -10.99 -13.94
CA GLY A 73 15.09 -12.16 -14.20
C GLY A 73 15.82 -12.10 -15.54
N SER A 74 15.25 -11.39 -16.53
CA SER A 74 15.88 -11.19 -17.85
C SER A 74 16.95 -10.07 -17.85
N ILE A 75 16.81 -9.04 -17.01
CA ILE A 75 17.75 -7.91 -16.92
C ILE A 75 19.02 -8.31 -16.15
N ALA A 76 18.87 -9.11 -15.10
CA ALA A 76 19.98 -9.57 -14.27
C ALA A 76 19.99 -11.11 -14.18
N PRO A 77 20.40 -11.80 -15.25
CA PRO A 77 20.63 -13.24 -15.20
C PRO A 77 21.91 -13.51 -14.41
N ASP A 78 21.87 -13.33 -13.08
CA ASP A 78 22.94 -13.78 -12.20
C ASP A 78 23.14 -15.28 -12.42
N GLN A 79 24.36 -15.61 -12.86
CA GLN A 79 24.89 -16.98 -13.03
C GLN A 79 25.18 -17.65 -11.68
N GLY A 80 25.02 -16.91 -10.57
CA GLY A 80 25.31 -17.34 -9.22
C GLY A 80 24.08 -17.93 -8.56
N THR A 81 24.13 -19.24 -8.31
CA THR A 81 23.15 -19.95 -7.51
C THR A 81 23.08 -19.35 -6.11
N PHE A 82 21.95 -18.72 -5.76
CA PHE A 82 21.67 -18.29 -4.41
C PHE A 82 21.44 -19.55 -3.56
N ASP A 83 22.34 -19.82 -2.61
CA ASP A 83 22.21 -20.96 -1.69
C ASP A 83 21.18 -20.62 -0.62
N PHE A 84 19.93 -20.97 -0.87
CA PHE A 84 18.88 -20.92 0.16
C PHE A 84 18.92 -22.23 0.94
N TYR A 85 19.50 -22.22 2.14
CA TYR A 85 19.57 -23.41 3.01
C TYR A 85 20.23 -24.65 2.36
N GLY A 86 21.21 -24.44 1.46
CA GLY A 86 21.94 -25.52 0.77
C GLY A 86 21.25 -26.11 -0.46
N LEU A 87 20.15 -25.52 -0.91
CA LEU A 87 19.52 -25.81 -2.19
C LEU A 87 19.85 -24.69 -3.18
N LYS A 88 20.39 -25.06 -4.35
CA LYS A 88 20.62 -24.14 -5.47
C LYS A 88 19.27 -23.73 -6.04
N VAL A 89 18.75 -22.59 -5.59
CA VAL A 89 17.47 -22.07 -6.06
C VAL A 89 17.69 -21.28 -7.35
N SER A 90 16.80 -21.49 -8.33
CA SER A 90 16.86 -20.78 -9.62
C SER A 90 16.66 -19.28 -9.44
N ASN A 91 17.41 -18.45 -10.17
CA ASN A 91 17.34 -16.98 -10.14
C ASN A 91 15.89 -16.44 -10.20
N PHE A 92 15.05 -17.07 -11.02
CA PHE A 92 13.64 -16.70 -11.13
C PHE A 92 12.85 -16.86 -9.83
N VAL A 93 13.18 -17.86 -9.00
CA VAL A 93 12.51 -18.08 -7.72
C VAL A 93 12.92 -17.02 -6.71
N GLU A 94 14.19 -16.61 -6.69
CA GLU A 94 14.66 -15.49 -5.87
C GLU A 94 13.89 -14.21 -6.22
N LYS A 95 13.80 -13.86 -7.51
CA LYS A 95 13.05 -12.68 -7.95
C LYS A 95 11.55 -12.82 -7.68
N ALA A 96 10.99 -14.03 -7.76
CA ALA A 96 9.60 -14.30 -7.38
C ALA A 96 9.35 -14.05 -5.89
N VAL A 97 10.27 -14.45 -5.01
CA VAL A 97 10.16 -14.15 -3.57
C VAL A 97 10.20 -12.65 -3.33
N TYR A 98 11.12 -11.92 -3.97
CA TYR A 98 11.18 -10.46 -3.86
C TYR A 98 9.88 -9.78 -4.33
N VAL A 99 9.37 -10.14 -5.51
CA VAL A 99 8.13 -9.57 -6.05
C VAL A 99 6.93 -9.94 -5.16
N SER A 100 6.89 -11.18 -4.65
CA SER A 100 5.85 -11.58 -3.70
C SER A 100 5.90 -10.76 -2.40
N GLY A 101 7.09 -10.46 -1.89
CA GLY A 101 7.27 -9.58 -0.74
C GLY A 101 6.76 -8.16 -0.99
N LEU A 102 7.02 -7.59 -2.17
CA LEU A 102 6.48 -6.28 -2.57
C LEU A 102 4.95 -6.27 -2.62
N ILE A 103 4.34 -7.37 -3.09
CA ILE A 103 2.88 -7.56 -3.09
C ILE A 103 2.35 -7.70 -1.66
N VAL A 104 3.03 -8.43 -0.77
CA VAL A 104 2.61 -8.52 0.64
C VAL A 104 2.67 -7.16 1.33
N ILE A 105 3.74 -6.38 1.09
CA ILE A 105 3.86 -5.00 1.60
C ILE A 105 2.73 -4.12 1.08
N MET A 106 2.37 -4.27 -0.20
CA MET A 106 1.19 -3.63 -0.79
C MET A 106 -0.05 -3.94 0.05
N PHE A 107 -0.38 -5.22 0.24
CA PHE A 107 -1.56 -5.64 1.00
C PHE A 107 -1.50 -5.22 2.48
N LEU A 108 -0.31 -5.20 3.09
CA LEU A 108 -0.12 -4.74 4.46
C LEU A 108 -0.44 -3.24 4.59
N ALA A 109 0.03 -2.41 3.64
CA ALA A 109 -0.32 -0.98 3.58
C ALA A 109 -1.85 -0.79 3.49
N GLY A 110 -2.51 -1.58 2.65
CA GLY A 110 -3.97 -1.58 2.55
C GLY A 110 -4.69 -2.00 3.83
N ALA A 111 -4.20 -3.03 4.50
CA ALA A 111 -4.73 -3.48 5.78
C ALA A 111 -4.58 -2.39 6.85
N LEU A 112 -3.46 -1.67 6.87
CA LEU A 112 -3.23 -0.55 7.79
C LEU A 112 -4.23 0.59 7.54
N GLN A 113 -4.49 0.94 6.29
CA GLN A 113 -5.47 1.97 5.92
C GLN A 113 -6.90 1.56 6.29
N LEU A 114 -7.29 0.31 6.05
CA LEU A 114 -8.62 -0.21 6.37
C LEU A 114 -8.83 -0.48 7.87
N SER A 115 -7.77 -0.69 8.65
CA SER A 115 -7.87 -0.89 10.12
C SER A 115 -8.17 0.39 10.90
N GLY A 116 -8.14 1.56 10.26
CA GLY A 116 -8.36 2.86 10.90
C GLY A 116 -7.20 3.34 11.80
N CYS A 117 -6.10 2.57 11.90
CA CYS A 117 -4.96 2.92 12.74
C CYS A 117 -4.20 4.18 12.25
N CYS A 118 -4.40 4.58 10.98
CA CYS A 118 -3.88 5.83 10.39
C CYS A 118 -4.94 6.92 10.14
N SER A 119 -6.17 6.79 10.67
CA SER A 119 -7.25 7.77 10.46
C SER A 119 -6.94 9.20 10.93
N LYS A 120 -5.92 9.39 11.78
CA LYS A 120 -5.50 10.71 12.27
C LYS A 120 -4.48 11.42 11.36
N CYS A 121 -3.82 10.70 10.46
CA CYS A 121 -2.84 11.25 9.51
C CYS A 121 -3.34 11.24 8.05
N MET A 122 -4.41 10.49 7.75
CA MET A 122 -4.95 10.31 6.41
C MET A 122 -6.44 10.63 6.43
N GLN A 123 -6.75 11.93 6.43
CA GLN A 123 -8.11 12.42 6.23
C GLN A 123 -8.41 12.32 4.73
N PHE A 124 -8.69 11.11 4.26
CA PHE A 124 -9.43 10.96 3.02
C PHE A 124 -10.82 11.50 3.31
N GLU A 125 -11.16 12.65 2.70
CA GLU A 125 -12.53 13.10 2.59
C GLU A 125 -13.30 11.98 1.91
N GLU A 126 -14.04 11.21 2.70
CA GLU A 126 -15.00 10.25 2.20
C GLU A 126 -15.99 11.09 1.38
N PRO A 127 -16.04 10.96 0.04
CA PRO A 127 -17.13 11.61 -0.69
C PRO A 127 -18.38 10.96 -0.12
N VAL A 128 -19.20 11.78 0.55
CA VAL A 128 -20.53 11.41 1.03
C VAL A 128 -21.19 10.67 -0.12
N GLN A 129 -21.23 9.34 -0.01
CA GLN A 129 -22.11 8.56 -0.84
C GLN A 129 -23.49 8.96 -0.37
N ILE A 130 -24.07 9.96 -1.05
CA ILE A 130 -25.51 10.11 -1.09
C ILE A 130 -25.97 8.81 -1.73
N ALA A 131 -26.22 7.83 -0.88
CA ALA A 131 -26.91 6.62 -1.22
C ALA A 131 -28.24 7.09 -1.80
N GLU A 132 -28.30 7.19 -3.13
CA GLU A 132 -29.54 7.27 -3.86
C GLU A 132 -30.33 6.02 -3.46
N HIS A 133 -31.29 6.29 -2.58
CA HIS A 133 -32.15 5.34 -1.91
C HIS A 133 -33.06 4.72 -2.98
N HIS A 134 -32.55 3.72 -3.70
CA HIS A 134 -33.35 2.92 -4.60
C HIS A 134 -34.36 2.09 -3.79
N GLY A 135 -35.57 2.62 -3.69
CA GLY A 135 -36.83 1.88 -3.67
C GLY A 135 -37.09 0.95 -2.50
N ARG A 136 -37.78 1.47 -1.47
CA ARG A 136 -38.83 0.72 -0.76
C ARG A 136 -39.69 1.65 0.09
N ASP A 137 -40.57 2.42 -0.54
CA ASP A 137 -41.73 2.95 0.17
C ASP A 137 -42.68 1.78 0.45
N ALA A 138 -42.45 1.16 1.60
CA ALA A 138 -43.46 0.39 2.31
C ALA A 138 -44.51 1.37 2.84
N GLY A 139 -45.43 1.76 1.95
CA GLY A 139 -46.66 2.46 2.32
C GLY A 139 -47.58 1.51 3.10
N HIS A 140 -47.25 1.29 4.38
CA HIS A 140 -48.14 0.64 5.33
C HIS A 140 -49.40 1.52 5.50
N GLY A 141 -50.53 0.97 5.09
CA GLY A 141 -51.85 1.55 5.34
C GLY A 141 -52.07 1.80 6.82
N HIS A 142 -52.41 3.04 7.15
CA HIS A 142 -52.88 3.44 8.46
C HIS A 142 -54.39 3.68 8.36
N ASP A 143 -55.16 2.68 8.78
CA ASP A 143 -56.58 2.81 9.08
C ASP A 143 -56.76 3.99 10.05
N SER A 144 -57.48 5.01 9.60
CA SER A 144 -57.91 6.15 10.41
C SER A 144 -59.42 6.25 10.24
N GLY A 145 -60.14 5.68 11.20
CA GLY A 145 -61.59 5.70 11.20
C GLY A 145 -62.17 7.09 11.38
N HIS A 146 -63.22 7.40 10.63
CA HIS A 146 -64.28 8.33 11.01
C HIS A 146 -65.60 7.85 10.39
N GLY A 147 -66.58 7.56 11.24
CA GLY A 147 -67.91 7.18 10.83
C GLY A 147 -68.80 8.40 10.53
N HIS A 148 -69.91 8.16 9.84
CA HIS A 148 -71.24 8.56 10.29
C HIS A 148 -72.33 7.89 9.44
N ASP A 149 -73.33 7.40 10.15
CA ASP A 149 -74.70 7.03 9.77
C ASP A 149 -75.31 7.75 8.55
N ALA A 150 -76.05 6.99 7.73
CA ALA A 150 -77.35 7.41 7.22
C ALA A 150 -78.13 6.24 6.56
N GLY A 151 -79.22 5.81 7.20
CA GLY A 151 -80.51 5.62 6.51
C GLY A 151 -80.95 4.20 6.14
N HIS A 152 -81.57 3.52 7.10
CA HIS A 152 -82.52 2.43 6.88
C HIS A 152 -83.89 2.98 6.40
N HIS A 153 -84.49 2.28 5.42
CA HIS A 153 -85.93 2.12 5.12
C HIS A 153 -86.75 3.33 4.62
#